data_AF-A0A0N8PZQ0-F1
#
_entry.id   AF-A0A0N8PZQ0-F1
#
_cell.length_a   1.000
_cell.length_b   1.000
_cell.length_c   1.000
_cell.angle_alpha   90.00
_cell.angle_beta   90.00
_cell.angle_gamma   90.00
#
_symmetry.space_group_name_H-M   'P 1'
#
loop_
_entity.id
_entity.type
_entity.pdbx_description
1 polymer ?
#
loop_
_entity_poly.entity_id
_entity_poly.type
_entity_poly.pdbx_seq_one_letter_code
_entity_poly.pdbx_strand_id
1 'polypeptide(L)'
;MCCSSAKWKREVVPDHKFDFIDVGQFYSKTFGSRLSYAWYWTLFLISIAVYVADTYTLIALLASNRWSGQILQSEAAQADTKSSNVLEVPFKIGKWIFFACIIVSFVLLLWEARKARAIVKSRDISYAHTNLMAHSWYALRSYNHFCFFAQVDSSKKKKDNLAFFTFFTFKGESSSLSSLVGWKRLLLADAPRQVINAITLWSFGKSQKWTTDFGVYFSGSLVKQLALATMLFTVAIFIISAVQLLVAAAIYPALLCYIQGNLKEYCCHKVDKRIAELMKRKNRRRLAKEAEYARREAAGDFRHLKDKSGKLVNAPRPQPTLPKIGLNASD
;
A
#
# COMPACT_ATOMS: atom_id res chain seq x y z
N MET A 1 -27.43 -20.34 -0.95
CA MET A 1 -27.94 -19.50 -2.06
C MET A 1 -26.82 -18.59 -2.57
N CYS A 2 -25.99 -19.07 -3.51
CA CYS A 2 -24.88 -18.28 -4.10
C CYS A 2 -25.20 -17.73 -5.51
N CYS A 3 -26.44 -17.89 -6.00
CA CYS A 3 -26.82 -17.62 -7.40
C CYS A 3 -27.91 -16.56 -7.58
N SER A 4 -28.10 -15.63 -6.63
CA SER A 4 -28.97 -14.47 -6.84
C SER A 4 -28.17 -13.30 -7.44
N SER A 5 -28.84 -12.46 -8.23
CA SER A 5 -28.23 -11.23 -8.78
C SER A 5 -27.79 -10.29 -7.66
N ALA A 6 -26.59 -9.71 -7.79
CA ALA A 6 -26.08 -8.72 -6.85
C ALA A 6 -27.05 -7.53 -6.71
N LYS A 7 -27.39 -7.18 -5.47
CA LYS A 7 -28.21 -5.99 -5.14
C LYS A 7 -27.45 -4.67 -5.31
N TRP A 8 -26.19 -4.72 -5.75
CA TRP A 8 -25.31 -3.56 -5.88
C TRP A 8 -24.66 -3.59 -7.27
N LYS A 9 -24.50 -2.42 -7.88
CA LYS A 9 -23.82 -2.24 -9.16
C LYS A 9 -22.99 -0.97 -9.10
N ARG A 10 -21.82 -0.96 -9.75
CA ARG A 10 -21.04 0.29 -9.83
C ARG A 10 -21.69 1.21 -10.87
N GLU A 11 -22.10 2.38 -10.44
CA GLU A 11 -22.47 3.48 -11.32
C GLU A 11 -21.24 4.36 -11.53
N VAL A 12 -20.94 4.68 -12.80
CA VAL A 12 -19.84 5.60 -13.13
C VAL A 12 -20.34 7.02 -12.88
N VAL A 13 -20.12 7.50 -11.66
CA VAL A 13 -20.48 8.87 -11.27
C VAL A 13 -19.34 9.81 -11.69
N PRO A 14 -19.59 10.81 -12.56
CA PRO A 14 -18.56 11.76 -13.00
C PRO A 14 -17.86 12.48 -11.83
N ASP A 15 -18.59 12.75 -10.74
CA ASP A 15 -18.13 13.48 -9.56
C ASP A 15 -17.02 12.78 -8.77
N HIS A 16 -16.74 11.50 -9.03
CA HIS A 16 -15.67 10.75 -8.35
C HIS A 16 -14.31 10.86 -9.07
N LYS A 17 -14.07 11.96 -9.79
CA LYS A 17 -12.77 12.29 -10.38
C LYS A 17 -12.02 13.31 -9.52
N PHE A 18 -10.69 13.24 -9.56
CA PHE A 18 -9.83 14.22 -8.89
C PHE A 18 -10.05 15.66 -9.39
N ASP A 19 -10.63 15.82 -10.59
CA ASP A 19 -10.94 17.13 -11.17
C ASP A 19 -12.07 17.87 -10.41
N PHE A 20 -12.93 17.15 -9.68
CA PHE A 20 -14.08 17.72 -8.96
C PHE A 20 -13.88 17.81 -7.44
N ILE A 21 -12.72 17.36 -6.93
CA ILE A 21 -12.45 17.33 -5.49
C ILE A 21 -11.20 18.13 -5.19
N ASP A 22 -11.35 19.15 -4.34
CA ASP A 22 -10.23 19.83 -3.73
C ASP A 22 -9.59 18.96 -2.63
N VAL A 23 -8.52 18.26 -3.00
CA VAL A 23 -7.72 17.42 -2.11
C VAL A 23 -7.07 18.20 -0.96
N GLY A 24 -6.88 19.52 -1.10
CA GLY A 24 -6.31 20.37 -0.06
C GLY A 24 -7.12 20.36 1.23
N GLN A 25 -8.43 20.16 1.13
CA GLN A 25 -9.34 20.08 2.28
C GLN A 25 -9.07 18.86 3.18
N PHE A 26 -8.29 17.88 2.72
CA PHE A 26 -8.00 16.65 3.45
C PHE A 26 -6.68 16.69 4.21
N TYR A 27 -5.94 17.80 4.16
CA TYR A 27 -4.70 17.96 4.90
C TYR A 27 -4.87 17.71 6.42
N SER A 28 -4.01 16.85 6.98
CA SER A 28 -3.97 16.54 8.41
C SER A 28 -2.67 17.04 9.04
N LYS A 29 -2.76 17.80 10.13
CA LYS A 29 -1.60 18.30 10.91
C LYS A 29 -1.12 17.33 11.99
N THR A 30 -1.82 16.22 12.19
CA THR A 30 -1.53 15.27 13.28
C THR A 30 -0.17 14.61 13.08
N PHE A 31 0.61 14.49 14.17
CA PHE A 31 1.93 13.84 14.16
C PHE A 31 1.87 12.42 13.57
N GLY A 32 0.85 11.63 13.96
CA GLY A 32 0.64 10.28 13.43
C GLY A 32 0.49 10.25 11.90
N SER A 33 -0.25 11.19 11.29
CA SER A 33 -0.39 11.26 9.83
C SER A 33 0.94 11.55 9.13
N ARG A 34 1.78 12.40 9.72
CA ARG A 34 3.12 12.71 9.21
C ARG A 34 4.07 11.53 9.35
N LEU A 35 4.01 10.82 10.49
CA LEU A 35 4.81 9.62 10.72
C LEU A 35 4.42 8.49 9.76
N SER A 36 3.11 8.27 9.54
CA SER A 36 2.64 7.30 8.55
C SER A 36 3.08 7.67 7.13
N TYR A 37 3.11 8.96 6.79
CA TYR A 37 3.62 9.42 5.50
C TYR A 37 5.12 9.20 5.33
N ALA A 38 5.91 9.48 6.37
CA ALA A 38 7.35 9.20 6.37
C ALA A 38 7.61 7.70 6.24
N TRP A 39 6.88 6.86 6.99
CA TRP A 39 6.95 5.41 6.89
C TRP A 39 6.62 4.91 5.48
N TYR A 40 5.57 5.48 4.86
CA TYR A 40 5.19 5.15 3.49
C TYR A 40 6.31 5.47 2.49
N TRP A 41 6.97 6.62 2.63
CA TRP A 41 8.15 6.97 1.83
C TRP A 41 9.34 6.03 2.06
N THR A 42 9.61 5.64 3.30
CA THR A 42 10.67 4.68 3.63
C THR A 42 10.44 3.35 2.93
N LEU A 43 9.21 2.82 2.97
CA LEU A 43 8.86 1.59 2.26
C LEU A 43 9.07 1.74 0.75
N PHE A 44 8.65 2.87 0.17
CA PHE A 44 8.89 3.14 -1.25
C PHE A 44 10.39 3.12 -1.60
N LEU A 45 11.26 3.76 -0.79
CA LEU A 45 12.70 3.74 -1.00
C LEU A 45 13.31 2.33 -0.88
N ILE A 46 12.83 1.53 0.08
CA ILE A 46 13.23 0.13 0.20
C ILE A 46 12.86 -0.64 -1.07
N SER A 47 11.69 -0.40 -1.67
CA SER A 47 11.32 -1.07 -2.92
C SER A 47 12.29 -0.77 -4.06
N ILE A 48 12.73 0.49 -4.18
CA ILE A 48 13.73 0.89 -5.17
C ILE A 48 15.05 0.18 -4.89
N ALA A 49 15.48 0.15 -3.62
CA ALA A 49 16.71 -0.53 -3.21
C ALA A 49 16.69 -2.02 -3.56
N VAL A 50 15.54 -2.70 -3.40
CA VAL A 50 15.39 -4.11 -3.81
C VAL A 50 15.58 -4.28 -5.33
N TYR A 51 15.03 -3.40 -6.16
CA TYR A 51 15.26 -3.47 -7.62
C TYR A 51 16.71 -3.15 -8.00
N VAL A 52 17.38 -2.26 -7.27
CA VAL A 52 18.82 -2.01 -7.45
C VAL A 52 19.64 -3.25 -7.07
N ALA A 53 19.31 -3.91 -5.95
CA ALA A 53 19.94 -5.15 -5.52
C ALA A 53 19.71 -6.31 -6.51
N ASP A 54 18.49 -6.41 -7.08
CA ASP A 54 18.18 -7.37 -8.16
C ASP A 54 19.03 -7.09 -9.42
N THR A 55 19.23 -5.81 -9.77
CA THR A 55 20.09 -5.42 -10.90
C THR A 55 21.55 -5.77 -10.66
N TYR A 56 22.06 -5.52 -9.45
CA TYR A 56 23.41 -5.92 -9.07
C TYR A 56 23.57 -7.45 -9.13
N THR A 57 22.60 -8.19 -8.62
CA THR A 57 22.60 -9.67 -8.66
C THR A 57 22.60 -10.18 -10.10
N LEU A 58 21.83 -9.54 -10.99
CA LEU A 58 21.80 -9.86 -12.41
C LEU A 58 23.17 -9.70 -13.06
N ILE A 59 23.84 -8.57 -12.79
CA ILE A 59 25.18 -8.27 -13.33
C ILE A 59 26.21 -9.27 -12.77
N ALA A 60 26.18 -9.55 -11.47
CA ALA A 60 27.10 -10.50 -10.83
C ALA A 60 26.92 -11.94 -11.37
N LEU A 61 25.69 -12.37 -11.64
CA LEU A 61 25.38 -13.66 -12.24
C LEU A 61 25.88 -13.77 -13.68
N LEU A 62 25.78 -12.71 -14.48
CA LEU A 62 26.20 -12.69 -15.88
C LEU A 62 27.71 -12.55 -16.03
N ALA A 63 28.33 -11.64 -15.30
CA ALA A 63 29.75 -11.31 -15.43
C ALA A 63 30.66 -12.27 -14.65
N SER A 64 30.29 -12.62 -13.43
CA SER A 64 31.18 -13.32 -12.51
C SER A 64 30.81 -14.78 -12.29
N ASN A 65 29.66 -15.26 -12.80
CA ASN A 65 29.10 -16.57 -12.47
C ASN A 65 29.07 -16.79 -10.94
N ARG A 66 28.77 -15.73 -10.18
CA ARG A 66 28.75 -15.72 -8.71
C ARG A 66 27.40 -15.23 -8.21
N TRP A 67 26.87 -15.85 -7.16
CA TRP A 67 25.72 -15.36 -6.40
C TRP A 67 25.87 -15.65 -4.90
N SER A 68 25.17 -14.90 -4.06
CA SER A 68 25.32 -14.95 -2.59
C SER A 68 25.08 -16.33 -1.98
N GLY A 69 24.24 -17.16 -2.60
CA GLY A 69 23.97 -18.52 -2.14
C GLY A 69 25.14 -19.48 -2.30
N GLN A 70 26.04 -19.23 -3.26
CA GLN A 70 27.24 -20.07 -3.42
C GLN A 70 28.18 -19.99 -2.21
N ILE A 71 28.27 -18.83 -1.55
CA ILE A 71 29.15 -18.64 -0.39
C ILE A 71 28.72 -19.58 0.75
N LEU A 72 27.42 -19.63 1.03
CA LEU A 72 26.84 -20.50 2.06
C LEU A 72 26.92 -21.98 1.68
N GLN A 73 26.70 -22.30 0.39
CA GLN A 73 26.82 -23.68 -0.11
C GLN A 73 28.26 -24.18 -0.05
N SER A 74 29.25 -23.36 -0.40
CA SER A 74 30.66 -23.74 -0.33
C SER A 74 31.14 -23.97 1.10
N GLU A 75 30.67 -23.18 2.06
CA GLU A 75 31.00 -23.41 3.48
C GLU A 75 30.27 -24.63 4.04
N ALA A 76 29.01 -24.86 3.66
CA ALA A 76 28.27 -26.05 4.05
C ALA A 76 28.94 -27.34 3.51
N ALA A 77 29.43 -27.30 2.27
CA ALA A 77 30.17 -28.42 1.66
C ALA A 77 31.54 -28.66 2.31
N GLN A 78 32.24 -27.61 2.76
CA GLN A 78 33.53 -27.74 3.46
C GLN A 78 33.39 -28.30 4.88
N ALA A 79 32.27 -28.00 5.56
CA ALA A 79 32.01 -28.49 6.91
C ALA A 79 31.60 -29.98 6.97
N ASP A 80 31.19 -30.56 5.84
CA ASP A 80 30.55 -31.89 5.79
C ASP A 80 31.40 -32.92 5.02
N THR A 81 32.57 -33.28 5.56
CA THR A 81 33.45 -34.31 4.95
C THR A 81 32.92 -35.75 5.14
N LYS A 82 31.84 -35.95 5.91
CA LYS A 82 31.23 -37.27 6.17
C LYS A 82 29.74 -37.17 6.53
N SER A 83 28.88 -36.65 5.65
CA SER A 83 27.45 -36.97 5.74
C SER A 83 26.69 -36.72 4.44
N SER A 84 26.00 -37.75 4.00
CA SER A 84 25.14 -37.76 2.83
C SER A 84 23.97 -36.78 3.04
N ASN A 85 23.65 -36.00 2.00
CA ASN A 85 22.48 -35.09 1.86
C ASN A 85 22.70 -33.60 2.22
N VAL A 86 23.76 -32.97 1.70
CA VAL A 86 23.73 -31.54 1.38
C VAL A 86 23.03 -31.41 0.01
N LEU A 87 21.90 -30.70 -0.04
CA LEU A 87 21.18 -30.49 -1.29
C LEU A 87 21.87 -29.35 -2.06
N GLU A 88 22.99 -29.66 -2.71
CA GLU A 88 23.68 -28.68 -3.54
C GLU A 88 22.82 -28.38 -4.77
N VAL A 89 22.35 -27.14 -4.88
CA VAL A 89 21.64 -26.69 -6.07
C VAL A 89 22.69 -26.47 -7.17
N PRO A 90 22.68 -27.24 -8.28
CA PRO A 90 23.71 -27.13 -9.29
C PRO A 90 23.74 -25.70 -9.85
N PHE A 91 24.92 -25.07 -9.78
CA PHE A 91 25.07 -23.65 -10.15
C PHE A 91 24.56 -23.35 -11.57
N LYS A 92 24.73 -24.29 -12.50
CA LYS A 92 24.25 -24.16 -13.89
C LYS A 92 22.73 -24.00 -13.98
N ILE A 93 21.98 -24.67 -13.11
CA ILE A 93 20.51 -24.61 -13.08
C ILE A 93 20.05 -23.40 -12.27
N GLY A 94 20.65 -23.17 -11.10
CA GLY A 94 20.34 -22.02 -10.23
C GLY A 94 20.54 -20.68 -10.95
N LYS A 95 21.61 -20.52 -11.72
CA LYS A 95 21.91 -19.30 -12.49
C LYS A 95 20.73 -18.91 -13.40
N TRP A 96 20.22 -19.84 -14.21
CA TRP A 96 19.15 -19.56 -15.16
C TRP A 96 17.80 -19.31 -14.46
N ILE A 97 17.55 -19.98 -13.33
CA ILE A 97 16.35 -19.73 -12.53
C ILE A 97 16.39 -18.30 -11.96
N PHE A 98 17.49 -17.89 -11.32
CA PHE A 98 17.64 -16.54 -10.77
C PHE A 98 17.55 -15.48 -11.86
N PHE A 99 18.21 -15.70 -13.00
CA PHE A 99 18.12 -14.82 -14.16
C PHE A 99 16.67 -14.66 -14.65
N ALA A 100 15.96 -15.77 -14.88
CA ALA A 100 14.59 -15.76 -15.36
C ALA A 100 13.65 -15.05 -14.37
N CYS A 101 13.80 -15.32 -13.07
CA CYS A 101 13.03 -14.65 -12.01
C CYS A 101 13.22 -13.13 -12.01
N ILE A 102 14.46 -12.66 -12.16
CA ILE A 102 14.76 -11.21 -12.20
C ILE A 102 14.12 -10.58 -13.45
N ILE A 103 14.27 -11.20 -14.63
CA ILE A 103 13.65 -10.70 -15.86
C ILE A 103 12.12 -10.64 -15.75
N VAL A 104 11.49 -11.70 -15.23
CA VAL A 104 10.03 -11.74 -14.99
C VAL A 104 9.60 -10.62 -14.03
N SER A 105 10.38 -10.35 -12.97
CA SER A 105 10.13 -9.26 -12.03
C SER A 105 10.08 -7.90 -12.74
N PHE A 106 11.06 -7.59 -13.61
CA PHE A 106 11.09 -6.34 -14.37
C PHE A 106 9.96 -6.23 -15.41
N VAL A 107 9.64 -7.32 -16.10
CA VAL A 107 8.53 -7.34 -17.07
C VAL A 107 7.19 -7.08 -16.36
N LEU A 108 6.96 -7.70 -15.21
CA LEU A 108 5.77 -7.47 -14.39
C LEU A 108 5.70 -6.02 -13.89
N LEU A 109 6.81 -5.46 -13.43
CA LEU A 109 6.90 -4.05 -13.03
C LEU A 109 6.50 -3.11 -14.18
N LEU A 110 7.06 -3.32 -15.38
CA LEU A 110 6.73 -2.52 -16.56
C LEU A 110 5.27 -2.65 -16.96
N TRP A 111 4.71 -3.86 -16.89
CA TRP A 111 3.31 -4.11 -17.18
C TRP A 111 2.38 -3.37 -16.20
N GLU A 112 2.70 -3.39 -14.91
CA GLU A 112 1.95 -2.66 -13.89
C GLU A 112 2.09 -1.15 -14.01
N ALA A 113 3.29 -0.66 -14.31
CA ALA A 113 3.53 0.76 -14.59
C ALA A 113 2.71 1.25 -15.78
N ARG A 114 2.61 0.46 -16.87
CA ARG A 114 1.77 0.81 -18.04
C ARG A 114 0.29 0.92 -17.67
N LYS A 115 -0.25 -0.06 -16.94
CA LYS A 115 -1.65 -0.02 -16.45
C LYS A 115 -1.90 1.15 -15.50
N ALA A 116 -0.96 1.42 -14.61
CA ALA A 116 -1.07 2.51 -13.64
C ALA A 116 -1.08 3.88 -14.34
N ARG A 117 -0.23 4.08 -15.35
CA ARG A 117 -0.24 5.31 -16.16
C ARG A 117 -1.60 5.56 -16.82
N ALA A 118 -2.22 4.52 -17.37
CA ALA A 118 -3.55 4.65 -17.97
C ALA A 118 -4.62 5.07 -16.93
N ILE A 119 -4.53 4.57 -15.70
CA ILE A 119 -5.44 4.93 -14.59
C ILE A 119 -5.18 6.35 -14.09
N VAL A 120 -3.91 6.75 -13.94
CA VAL A 120 -3.57 8.13 -13.55
C VAL A 120 -4.07 9.12 -14.60
N LYS A 121 -4.04 8.75 -15.89
CA LYS A 121 -4.60 9.57 -16.97
C LYS A 121 -6.13 9.70 -16.89
N SER A 122 -6.84 8.67 -16.41
CA SER A 122 -8.31 8.73 -16.30
C SER A 122 -8.82 9.60 -15.15
N ARG A 123 -7.95 9.93 -14.18
CA ARG A 123 -8.26 10.76 -12.99
C ARG A 123 -9.43 10.27 -12.13
N ASP A 124 -9.82 9.00 -12.27
CA ASP A 124 -10.86 8.37 -11.44
C ASP A 124 -10.26 7.95 -10.09
N ILE A 125 -10.87 8.43 -9.01
CA ILE A 125 -10.35 8.26 -7.65
C ILE A 125 -10.41 6.79 -7.21
N SER A 126 -11.49 6.08 -7.56
CA SER A 126 -11.66 4.67 -7.16
C SER A 126 -10.71 3.75 -7.90
N TYR A 127 -10.44 4.02 -9.18
CA TYR A 127 -9.39 3.28 -9.89
C TYR A 127 -7.99 3.63 -9.38
N ALA A 128 -7.72 4.89 -9.04
CA ALA A 128 -6.45 5.31 -8.47
C ALA A 128 -6.20 4.67 -7.09
N HIS A 129 -7.22 4.62 -6.23
CA HIS A 129 -7.12 4.02 -4.90
C HIS A 129 -7.01 2.48 -4.96
N THR A 130 -7.75 1.82 -5.86
CA THR A 130 -7.70 0.36 -5.95
C THR A 130 -6.48 -0.17 -6.69
N ASN A 131 -5.71 0.66 -7.40
CA ASN A 131 -4.47 0.26 -8.07
C ASN A 131 -3.25 0.72 -7.28
N LEU A 132 -2.51 -0.23 -6.71
CA LEU A 132 -1.35 0.03 -5.85
C LEU A 132 -0.33 1.03 -6.44
N MET A 133 0.06 0.85 -7.70
CA MET A 133 1.04 1.74 -8.34
C MET A 133 0.46 3.13 -8.59
N ALA A 134 -0.82 3.24 -8.98
CA ALA A 134 -1.48 4.54 -9.13
C ALA A 134 -1.68 5.24 -7.77
N HIS A 135 -2.10 4.50 -6.75
CA HIS A 135 -2.24 4.97 -5.37
C HIS A 135 -0.92 5.53 -4.87
N SER A 136 0.17 4.77 -5.02
CA SER A 136 1.53 5.19 -4.66
C SER A 136 1.96 6.45 -5.41
N TRP A 137 1.67 6.54 -6.71
CA TRP A 137 1.97 7.72 -7.51
C TRP A 137 1.34 9.00 -6.96
N TYR A 138 0.04 8.96 -6.61
CA TYR A 138 -0.65 10.12 -6.04
C TYR A 138 -0.20 10.42 -4.61
N ALA A 139 -0.11 9.39 -3.76
CA ALA A 139 0.25 9.53 -2.36
C ALA A 139 1.68 10.10 -2.19
N LEU A 140 2.66 9.59 -2.95
CA LEU A 140 4.04 10.06 -2.86
C LEU A 140 4.18 11.51 -3.35
N ARG A 141 3.52 11.87 -4.46
CA ARG A 141 3.62 13.23 -5.03
C ARG A 141 3.01 14.31 -4.14
N SER A 142 2.02 13.98 -3.32
CA SER A 142 1.27 14.97 -2.55
C SER A 142 0.76 14.41 -1.23
N TYR A 143 1.21 15.02 -0.13
CA TYR A 143 0.73 14.70 1.21
C TYR A 143 -0.79 14.86 1.37
N ASN A 144 -1.41 15.79 0.62
CA ASN A 144 -2.87 15.97 0.59
C ASN A 144 -3.58 14.71 0.07
N HIS A 145 -3.05 14.09 -0.99
CA HIS A 145 -3.61 12.86 -1.55
C HIS A 145 -3.40 11.68 -0.59
N PHE A 146 -2.24 11.59 0.04
CA PHE A 146 -2.01 10.58 1.09
C PHE A 146 -3.02 10.71 2.25
N CYS A 147 -3.22 11.94 2.76
CA CYS A 147 -4.18 12.19 3.83
C CYS A 147 -5.63 11.94 3.41
N PHE A 148 -5.95 12.20 2.13
CA PHE A 148 -7.26 11.88 1.55
C PHE A 148 -7.48 10.37 1.55
N PHE A 149 -6.55 9.58 1.00
CA PHE A 149 -6.67 8.12 0.98
C PHE A 149 -6.72 7.53 2.40
N ALA A 150 -5.88 8.00 3.31
CA ALA A 150 -5.92 7.57 4.71
C ALA A 150 -7.29 7.82 5.39
N GLN A 151 -7.98 8.91 5.03
CA GLN A 151 -9.34 9.18 5.50
C GLN A 151 -10.38 8.27 4.84
N VAL A 152 -10.22 7.92 3.57
CA VAL A 152 -11.06 6.95 2.86
C VAL A 152 -10.94 5.55 3.50
N ASP A 153 -9.75 5.20 3.98
CA ASP A 153 -9.45 3.90 4.60
C ASP A 153 -9.91 3.76 6.06
N SER A 154 -10.12 4.86 6.77
CA SER A 154 -10.45 4.89 8.21
C SER A 154 -11.81 4.29 8.64
N SER A 155 -12.43 3.46 7.79
CA SER A 155 -13.77 2.90 8.00
C SER A 155 -13.77 1.64 8.88
N LYS A 156 -14.81 1.51 9.73
CA LYS A 156 -14.92 0.45 10.76
C LYS A 156 -15.76 -0.77 10.36
N LYS A 157 -16.20 -0.88 9.09
CA LYS A 157 -17.06 -2.00 8.66
C LYS A 157 -16.24 -3.28 8.46
N LYS A 158 -16.26 -4.19 9.46
CA LYS A 158 -15.50 -5.45 9.45
C LYS A 158 -15.65 -6.28 8.16
N LYS A 159 -16.87 -6.36 7.60
CA LYS A 159 -17.15 -7.11 6.36
C LYS A 159 -16.48 -6.49 5.13
N ASP A 160 -16.53 -5.16 5.02
CA ASP A 160 -15.85 -4.45 3.95
C ASP A 160 -14.33 -4.65 4.09
N ASN A 161 -13.81 -4.63 5.32
CA ASN A 161 -12.39 -4.84 5.58
C ASN A 161 -11.91 -6.22 5.12
N LEU A 162 -12.74 -7.26 5.25
CA LEU A 162 -12.41 -8.59 4.72
C LEU A 162 -12.38 -8.62 3.19
N ALA A 163 -13.30 -7.90 2.54
CA ALA A 163 -13.33 -7.78 1.08
C ALA A 163 -12.12 -6.99 0.57
N PHE A 164 -11.79 -5.87 1.22
CA PHE A 164 -10.60 -5.09 0.93
C PHE A 164 -9.34 -5.89 1.19
N PHE A 165 -9.23 -6.61 2.32
CA PHE A 165 -8.11 -7.51 2.58
C PHE A 165 -7.94 -8.53 1.46
N THR A 166 -9.00 -9.24 1.07
CA THR A 166 -8.91 -10.25 0.02
C THR A 166 -8.53 -9.64 -1.33
N PHE A 167 -9.15 -8.52 -1.70
CA PHE A 167 -8.86 -7.81 -2.95
C PHE A 167 -7.44 -7.26 -2.99
N PHE A 168 -7.00 -6.60 -1.92
CA PHE A 168 -5.67 -6.03 -1.80
C PHE A 168 -4.61 -7.12 -1.65
N THR A 169 -4.88 -8.25 -1.00
CA THR A 169 -3.96 -9.42 -1.01
C THR A 169 -3.78 -9.95 -2.43
N PHE A 170 -4.85 -10.13 -3.20
CA PHE A 170 -4.77 -10.47 -4.63
C PHE A 170 -4.25 -9.33 -5.52
N LYS A 171 -3.98 -8.15 -4.97
CA LYS A 171 -3.24 -7.09 -5.66
C LYS A 171 -1.80 -6.93 -5.16
N GLY A 172 -1.48 -7.38 -3.95
CA GLY A 172 -0.16 -7.29 -3.32
C GLY A 172 -0.02 -6.38 -2.10
N GLU A 173 -1.10 -5.88 -1.49
CA GLU A 173 -1.07 -4.72 -0.58
C GLU A 173 -1.40 -5.02 0.91
N SER A 174 -1.77 -6.26 1.27
CA SER A 174 -2.33 -6.57 2.61
C SER A 174 -1.38 -6.54 3.82
N SER A 175 -0.06 -6.42 3.61
CA SER A 175 0.93 -6.35 4.70
C SER A 175 1.75 -5.07 4.55
N SER A 176 1.84 -4.25 5.59
CA SER A 176 2.63 -3.01 5.54
C SER A 176 4.12 -3.26 5.23
N LEU A 177 4.65 -4.45 5.50
CA LEU A 177 6.05 -4.82 5.22
C LEU A 177 6.20 -5.48 3.83
N SER A 178 5.13 -6.06 3.28
CA SER A 178 5.09 -6.77 1.99
C SER A 178 4.30 -6.03 0.91
N SER A 179 3.86 -4.80 1.18
CA SER A 179 2.90 -4.00 0.40
C SER A 179 3.34 -3.71 -1.04
N LEU A 180 4.54 -4.16 -1.42
CA LEU A 180 5.26 -3.79 -2.63
C LEU A 180 5.40 -4.98 -3.61
N VAL A 181 4.81 -6.14 -3.28
CA VAL A 181 4.91 -7.36 -4.08
C VAL A 181 3.51 -7.86 -4.46
N GLY A 182 3.12 -7.62 -5.71
CA GLY A 182 1.91 -8.23 -6.28
C GLY A 182 1.96 -9.76 -6.21
N TRP A 183 0.83 -10.43 -6.00
CA TRP A 183 0.78 -11.91 -5.96
C TRP A 183 1.43 -12.58 -7.18
N LYS A 184 1.33 -11.95 -8.36
CA LYS A 184 1.99 -12.41 -9.59
C LYS A 184 3.51 -12.40 -9.45
N ARG A 185 4.06 -11.32 -8.90
CA ARG A 185 5.50 -11.20 -8.62
C ARG A 185 5.91 -12.18 -7.52
N LEU A 186 5.11 -12.27 -6.45
CA LEU A 186 5.36 -13.17 -5.34
C LEU A 186 5.48 -14.63 -5.80
N LEU A 187 4.55 -15.11 -6.64
CA LEU A 187 4.54 -16.49 -7.11
C LEU A 187 5.49 -16.74 -8.28
N LEU A 188 5.55 -15.84 -9.28
CA LEU A 188 6.30 -16.11 -10.51
C LEU A 188 7.77 -15.69 -10.42
N ALA A 189 8.07 -14.60 -9.72
CA ALA A 189 9.42 -14.06 -9.64
C ALA A 189 10.10 -14.44 -8.31
N ASP A 190 9.40 -14.30 -7.18
CA ASP A 190 10.03 -14.47 -5.88
C ASP A 190 9.99 -15.93 -5.40
N ALA A 191 8.91 -16.68 -5.61
CA ALA A 191 8.82 -18.04 -5.08
C ALA A 191 9.97 -18.98 -5.51
N PRO A 192 10.36 -19.08 -6.81
CA PRO A 192 11.46 -19.97 -7.19
C PRO A 192 12.79 -19.58 -6.53
N ARG A 193 13.04 -18.27 -6.42
CA ARG A 193 14.21 -17.68 -5.77
C ARG A 193 14.25 -18.01 -4.28
N GLN A 194 13.11 -17.85 -3.61
CA GLN A 194 13.01 -18.03 -2.16
C GLN A 194 13.00 -19.51 -1.77
N VAL A 195 12.51 -20.41 -2.62
CA VAL A 195 12.67 -21.85 -2.44
C VAL A 195 14.14 -22.25 -2.46
N ILE A 196 14.92 -21.74 -3.43
CA ILE A 196 16.36 -22.03 -3.49
C ILE A 196 17.09 -21.43 -2.28
N ASN A 197 16.77 -20.20 -1.88
CA ASN A 197 17.33 -19.59 -0.67
C ASN A 197 16.98 -20.40 0.58
N ALA A 198 15.73 -20.85 0.72
CA ALA A 198 15.28 -21.65 1.85
C ALA A 198 16.00 -23.01 1.93
N ILE A 199 16.15 -23.70 0.79
CA ILE A 199 16.94 -24.94 0.69
C ILE A 199 18.39 -24.67 1.11
N THR A 200 18.99 -23.59 0.61
CA THR A 200 20.38 -23.20 0.93
C THR A 200 20.55 -22.93 2.43
N LEU A 201 19.63 -22.18 3.03
CA LEU A 201 19.61 -21.91 4.47
C LEU A 201 19.42 -23.18 5.29
N TRP A 202 18.53 -24.08 4.86
CA TRP A 202 18.29 -25.34 5.54
C TRP A 202 19.53 -26.25 5.50
N SER A 203 20.20 -26.35 4.34
CA SER A 203 21.45 -27.10 4.20
C SER A 203 22.58 -26.51 5.04
N PHE A 204 22.72 -25.17 5.08
CA PHE A 204 23.69 -24.50 5.93
C PHE A 204 23.39 -24.68 7.43
N GLY A 205 22.13 -24.59 7.84
CA GLY A 205 21.71 -24.86 9.23
C GLY A 205 22.04 -26.31 9.65
N LYS A 206 21.82 -27.26 8.74
CA LYS A 206 22.15 -28.67 8.96
C LYS A 206 23.66 -28.91 9.05
N SER A 207 24.48 -28.26 8.23
CA SER A 207 25.94 -28.39 8.29
C SER A 207 26.51 -27.88 9.62
N GLN A 208 25.87 -26.88 10.23
CA GLN A 208 26.19 -26.38 11.57
C GLN A 208 25.49 -27.13 12.72
N LYS A 209 24.90 -28.31 12.42
CA LYS A 209 24.18 -29.18 13.37
C LYS A 209 23.07 -28.48 14.15
N TRP A 210 22.43 -27.45 13.57
CA TRP A 210 21.40 -26.66 14.24
C TRP A 210 21.82 -26.20 15.65
N THR A 211 23.08 -25.79 15.79
CA THR A 211 23.58 -25.24 17.06
C THR A 211 22.74 -24.05 17.52
N THR A 212 22.59 -23.87 18.83
CA THR A 212 21.90 -22.73 19.46
C THR A 212 22.80 -21.51 19.59
N ASP A 213 24.10 -21.65 19.32
CA ASP A 213 25.06 -20.55 19.38
C ASP A 213 25.00 -19.69 18.10
N PHE A 214 24.45 -18.48 18.22
CA PHE A 214 24.38 -17.51 17.13
C PHE A 214 25.76 -17.05 16.65
N GLY A 215 26.79 -17.09 17.50
CA GLY A 215 28.16 -16.71 17.15
C GLY A 215 28.75 -17.58 16.05
N VAL A 216 28.34 -18.85 15.98
CA VAL A 216 28.82 -19.80 14.96
C VAL A 216 28.30 -19.41 13.58
N TYR A 217 27.02 -19.05 13.45
CA TYR A 217 26.42 -18.68 12.17
C TYR A 217 26.95 -17.35 11.62
N PHE A 218 27.18 -16.39 12.52
CA PHE A 218 27.69 -15.05 12.18
C PHE A 218 29.22 -14.94 12.32
N SER A 219 29.96 -16.05 12.41
CA SER A 219 31.42 -16.01 12.38
C SER A 219 31.97 -15.84 10.96
N GLY A 220 33.07 -15.10 10.82
CA GLY A 220 33.83 -14.98 9.56
C GLY A 220 33.62 -13.67 8.81
N SER A 221 33.60 -13.73 7.47
CA SER A 221 33.59 -12.55 6.60
C SER A 221 32.28 -11.75 6.68
N LEU A 222 32.37 -10.42 6.59
CA LEU A 222 31.19 -9.53 6.53
C LEU A 222 30.25 -9.89 5.37
N VAL A 223 30.80 -10.37 4.26
CA VAL A 223 30.02 -10.77 3.08
C VAL A 223 29.13 -11.97 3.38
N LYS A 224 29.65 -12.97 4.10
CA LYS A 224 28.88 -14.14 4.57
C LYS A 224 27.76 -13.70 5.51
N GLN A 225 28.09 -12.93 6.54
CA GLN A 225 27.11 -12.47 7.54
C GLN A 225 25.96 -11.71 6.87
N LEU A 226 26.30 -10.81 5.95
CA LEU A 226 25.31 -10.03 5.21
C LEU A 226 24.48 -10.92 4.27
N ALA A 227 25.10 -11.88 3.57
CA ALA A 227 24.38 -12.84 2.72
C ALA A 227 23.40 -13.70 3.54
N LEU A 228 23.82 -14.19 4.70
CA LEU A 228 22.97 -14.98 5.59
C LEU A 228 21.80 -14.14 6.13
N ALA A 229 22.08 -12.95 6.66
CA ALA A 229 21.06 -12.06 7.21
C ALA A 229 20.03 -11.64 6.15
N THR A 230 20.49 -11.27 4.95
CA THR A 230 19.61 -10.88 3.84
C THR A 230 18.77 -12.06 3.33
N MET A 231 19.35 -13.25 3.18
CA MET A 231 18.59 -14.44 2.78
C MET A 231 17.51 -14.79 3.82
N LEU A 232 17.86 -14.86 5.10
CA LEU A 232 16.91 -15.12 6.19
C LEU A 232 15.77 -14.11 6.19
N PHE A 233 16.09 -12.83 6.08
CA PHE A 233 15.09 -11.77 6.01
C PHE A 233 14.16 -11.95 4.81
N THR A 234 14.70 -12.15 3.61
CA THR A 234 13.88 -12.29 2.40
C THR A 234 12.99 -13.53 2.41
N VAL A 235 13.48 -14.66 2.93
CA VAL A 235 12.67 -15.89 3.08
C VAL A 235 11.57 -15.69 4.12
N ALA A 236 11.86 -15.04 5.24
CA ALA A 236 10.85 -14.73 6.26
C ALA A 236 9.72 -13.85 5.70
N ILE A 237 10.07 -12.78 4.98
CA ILE A 237 9.09 -11.90 4.31
C ILE A 237 8.27 -12.69 3.28
N PHE A 238 8.91 -13.57 2.52
CA PHE A 238 8.22 -14.42 1.56
C PHE A 238 7.22 -15.35 2.23
N ILE A 239 7.58 -16.03 3.33
CA ILE A 239 6.68 -16.92 4.08
C ILE A 239 5.48 -16.14 4.61
N ILE A 240 5.70 -14.99 5.25
CA ILE A 240 4.60 -14.15 5.76
C ILE A 240 3.65 -13.76 4.62
N SER A 241 4.20 -13.37 3.47
CA SER A 241 3.41 -12.96 2.31
C SER A 241 2.64 -14.13 1.69
N ALA A 242 3.26 -15.31 1.63
CA ALA A 242 2.64 -16.54 1.13
C ALA A 242 1.49 -16.98 2.03
N VAL A 243 1.67 -16.96 3.36
CA VAL A 243 0.61 -17.28 4.33
C VAL A 243 -0.57 -16.34 4.17
N GLN A 244 -0.33 -15.03 4.03
CA GLN A 244 -1.41 -14.07 3.81
C GLN A 244 -2.17 -14.31 2.50
N LEU A 245 -1.46 -14.67 1.43
CA LEU A 245 -2.06 -15.04 0.15
C LEU A 245 -2.95 -16.28 0.27
N LEU A 246 -2.50 -17.29 1.01
CA LEU A 246 -3.28 -18.51 1.28
C LEU A 246 -4.54 -18.20 2.09
N VAL A 247 -4.43 -17.37 3.14
CA VAL A 247 -5.57 -16.95 3.96
C VAL A 247 -6.60 -16.19 3.10
N ALA A 248 -6.15 -15.28 2.23
CA ALA A 248 -7.04 -14.59 1.30
C ALA A 248 -7.68 -15.53 0.28
N ALA A 249 -6.94 -16.51 -0.23
CA ALA A 249 -7.45 -17.54 -1.13
C ALA A 249 -8.53 -18.41 -0.47
N ALA A 250 -8.36 -18.76 0.81
CA ALA A 250 -9.35 -19.53 1.56
C ALA A 250 -10.64 -18.72 1.84
N ILE A 251 -10.53 -17.41 2.07
CA ILE A 251 -11.68 -16.53 2.31
C ILE A 251 -12.43 -16.19 1.02
N TYR A 252 -11.74 -16.18 -0.13
CA TYR A 252 -12.30 -15.71 -1.40
C TYR A 252 -13.59 -16.43 -1.84
N PRO A 253 -13.74 -17.77 -1.76
CA PRO A 253 -14.99 -18.45 -2.11
C PRO A 253 -16.18 -18.01 -1.25
N ALA A 254 -15.99 -17.91 0.07
CA ALA A 254 -17.03 -17.43 0.98
C ALA A 254 -17.43 -15.98 0.67
N LEU A 255 -16.46 -15.16 0.28
CA LEU A 255 -16.68 -13.79 -0.12
C LEU A 255 -17.45 -13.67 -1.45
N LEU A 256 -17.15 -14.52 -2.44
CA LEU A 256 -17.88 -14.57 -3.72
C LEU A 256 -19.35 -14.93 -3.52
N CYS A 257 -19.64 -15.92 -2.68
CA CYS A 257 -21.02 -16.30 -2.34
C CYS A 257 -21.80 -15.17 -1.67
N TYR A 258 -21.13 -14.28 -0.93
CA TYR A 258 -21.75 -13.13 -0.27
C TYR A 258 -21.93 -11.93 -1.21
N ILE A 259 -20.91 -11.61 -2.00
CA ILE A 259 -20.88 -10.43 -2.88
C ILE A 259 -21.75 -10.65 -4.13
N GLN A 260 -21.81 -11.89 -4.65
CA GLN A 260 -22.57 -12.28 -5.84
C GLN A 260 -22.22 -11.46 -7.09
N GLY A 261 -20.95 -11.11 -7.27
CA GLY A 261 -20.46 -10.27 -8.37
C GLY A 261 -18.94 -10.15 -8.39
N ASN A 262 -18.40 -9.29 -9.26
CA ASN A 262 -16.95 -9.12 -9.41
C ASN A 262 -16.35 -8.39 -8.19
N LEU A 263 -15.36 -9.00 -7.54
CA LEU A 263 -14.67 -8.43 -6.37
C LEU A 263 -14.07 -7.05 -6.65
N LYS A 264 -13.48 -6.84 -7.83
CA LYS A 264 -12.92 -5.55 -8.22
C LYS A 264 -13.99 -4.46 -8.28
N GLU A 265 -15.12 -4.78 -8.89
CA GLU A 265 -16.24 -3.85 -9.02
C GLU A 265 -16.83 -3.53 -7.65
N TYR A 266 -16.96 -4.54 -6.78
CA TYR A 266 -17.41 -4.36 -5.40
C TYR A 266 -16.53 -3.41 -4.61
N CYS A 267 -15.20 -3.62 -4.65
CA CYS A 267 -14.25 -2.75 -3.96
C CYS A 267 -14.32 -1.32 -4.50
N CYS A 268 -14.38 -1.13 -5.82
CA CYS A 268 -14.53 0.20 -6.42
C CYS A 268 -15.84 0.87 -5.98
N HIS A 269 -16.98 0.16 -6.05
CA HIS A 269 -18.27 0.69 -5.60
C HIS A 269 -18.25 1.08 -4.11
N LYS A 270 -17.59 0.30 -3.26
CA LYS A 270 -17.46 0.60 -1.83
C LYS A 270 -16.56 1.80 -1.58
N VAL A 271 -15.47 1.96 -2.33
CA VAL A 271 -14.59 3.13 -2.27
C VAL A 271 -15.35 4.38 -2.73
N ASP A 272 -16.04 4.31 -3.87
CA ASP A 272 -16.93 5.37 -4.38
C ASP A 272 -17.92 5.81 -3.30
N LYS A 273 -18.62 4.85 -2.66
CA LYS A 273 -19.56 5.13 -1.57
C LYS A 273 -18.89 5.78 -0.36
N ARG A 274 -17.69 5.34 0.01
CA ARG A 274 -16.91 5.92 1.12
C ARG A 274 -16.52 7.37 0.82
N ILE A 275 -16.08 7.65 -0.40
CA ILE A 275 -15.75 8.99 -0.86
C ILE A 275 -17.00 9.89 -0.80
N ALA A 276 -18.13 9.43 -1.34
CA ALA A 276 -19.39 10.17 -1.30
C ALA A 276 -19.84 10.47 0.15
N GLU A 277 -19.77 9.48 1.04
CA GLU A 277 -20.09 9.66 2.46
C GLU A 277 -19.13 10.66 3.13
N LEU A 278 -17.83 10.58 2.84
CA LEU A 278 -16.79 11.47 3.37
C LEU A 278 -17.03 12.91 2.92
N MET A 279 -17.28 13.12 1.63
CA MET A 279 -17.62 14.42 1.06
C MET A 279 -18.89 15.00 1.69
N LYS A 280 -19.95 14.20 1.81
CA LYS A 280 -21.21 14.63 2.45
C LYS A 280 -21.00 14.99 3.93
N ARG A 281 -20.16 14.26 4.66
CA ARG A 281 -19.81 14.58 6.06
C ARG A 281 -19.01 15.88 6.15
N LYS A 282 -18.03 16.11 5.29
CA LYS A 282 -17.27 17.36 5.26
C LYS A 282 -18.12 18.55 4.87
N ASN A 283 -18.95 18.42 3.83
CA ASN A 283 -19.86 19.50 3.42
C ASN A 283 -20.84 19.88 4.54
N ARG A 284 -21.42 18.89 5.23
CA ARG A 284 -22.28 19.17 6.41
C ARG A 284 -21.54 19.85 7.55
N ARG A 285 -20.30 19.45 7.84
CA ARG A 285 -19.48 20.13 8.86
C ARG A 285 -19.15 21.56 8.47
N ARG A 286 -18.92 21.83 7.19
CA ARG A 286 -18.70 23.19 6.68
C ARG A 286 -19.95 24.05 6.84
N LEU A 287 -21.10 23.58 6.36
CA LEU A 287 -22.38 24.29 6.50
C LEU A 287 -22.75 24.53 7.97
N ALA A 288 -22.51 23.56 8.86
CA ALA A 288 -22.75 23.71 10.29
C ALA A 288 -21.87 24.80 10.92
N LYS A 289 -20.57 24.85 10.55
CA LYS A 289 -19.66 25.90 11.00
C LYS A 289 -20.05 27.27 10.46
N GLU A 290 -20.43 27.35 9.18
CA GLU A 290 -20.90 28.60 8.58
C GLU A 290 -22.19 29.11 9.22
N ALA A 291 -23.12 28.21 9.56
CA ALA A 291 -24.33 28.54 10.31
C ALA A 291 -24.03 28.97 11.75
N GLU A 292 -23.06 28.33 12.41
CA GLU A 292 -22.59 28.71 13.74
C GLU A 292 -21.95 30.11 13.72
N TYR A 293 -21.09 30.41 12.76
CA TYR A 293 -20.52 31.74 12.58
C TYR A 293 -21.60 32.79 12.30
N ALA A 294 -22.57 32.50 11.43
CA ALA A 294 -23.68 33.40 11.18
C ALA A 294 -24.52 33.69 12.44
N ARG A 295 -24.76 32.68 13.30
CA ARG A 295 -25.45 32.88 14.58
C ARG A 295 -24.64 33.72 15.56
N ARG A 296 -23.31 33.52 15.62
CA ARG A 296 -22.40 34.32 16.45
C ARG A 296 -22.36 35.77 15.98
N GLU A 297 -22.30 36.01 14.67
CA GLU A 297 -22.37 37.36 14.08
C GLU A 297 -23.70 38.06 14.39
N ALA A 298 -24.82 37.34 14.30
CA ALA A 298 -26.15 37.87 14.65
C ALA A 298 -26.27 38.21 16.16
N ALA A 299 -25.56 37.49 17.02
CA ALA A 299 -25.44 37.79 18.45
C ALA A 299 -24.41 38.88 18.77
N GLY A 300 -23.76 39.48 17.76
CA GLY A 300 -22.73 40.52 17.93
C GLY A 300 -21.32 40.01 18.25
N ASP A 301 -21.07 38.71 18.20
CA ASP A 301 -19.74 38.12 18.42
C ASP A 301 -18.96 37.97 17.10
N PHE A 302 -18.08 38.94 16.85
CA PHE A 302 -17.19 38.98 15.68
C PHE A 302 -15.76 38.46 15.98
N ARG A 303 -15.53 37.75 17.10
CA ARG A 303 -14.18 37.28 17.47
C ARG A 303 -13.53 36.40 16.41
N HIS A 304 -14.32 35.62 15.67
CA HIS A 304 -13.80 34.74 14.61
C HIS A 304 -13.33 35.52 13.35
N LEU A 305 -13.70 36.79 13.21
CA LEU A 305 -13.25 37.69 12.14
C LEU A 305 -12.05 38.55 12.55
N LYS A 306 -11.64 38.51 13.82
CA LYS A 306 -10.53 39.31 14.36
C LYS A 306 -9.24 38.50 14.39
N ASP A 307 -8.13 39.12 14.01
CA ASP A 307 -6.79 38.56 14.20
C ASP A 307 -6.38 38.58 15.69
N LYS A 308 -5.25 37.95 16.03
CA LYS A 308 -4.60 38.04 17.35
C LYS A 308 -4.37 39.50 17.80
N SER A 309 -4.29 40.40 16.84
CA SER A 309 -4.11 41.86 16.98
C SER A 309 -5.43 42.62 17.21
N GLY A 310 -6.59 41.95 17.18
CA GLY A 310 -7.92 42.55 17.35
C GLY A 310 -8.50 43.25 16.10
N LYS A 311 -7.73 43.40 15.02
CA LYS A 311 -8.19 43.94 13.73
C LYS A 311 -9.08 42.94 12.99
N LEU A 312 -10.16 43.44 12.38
CA LEU A 312 -11.02 42.66 11.49
C LEU A 312 -10.25 42.30 10.21
N VAL A 313 -10.12 40.99 9.96
CA VAL A 313 -9.41 40.44 8.79
C VAL A 313 -10.38 40.17 7.65
N ASN A 314 -11.66 39.91 7.98
CA ASN A 314 -12.71 39.62 7.01
C ASN A 314 -13.95 40.46 7.32
N ALA A 315 -14.66 40.89 6.27
CA ALA A 315 -15.90 41.64 6.40
C ALA A 315 -17.00 40.77 7.05
N PRO A 316 -17.78 41.30 8.01
CA PRO A 316 -18.96 40.64 8.54
C PRO A 316 -19.98 40.34 7.43
N ARG A 317 -20.80 39.31 7.61
CA ARG A 317 -21.85 38.99 6.64
C ARG A 317 -22.90 40.11 6.63
N PRO A 318 -23.47 40.44 5.45
CA PRO A 318 -24.54 41.42 5.36
C PRO A 318 -25.74 40.94 6.20
N GLN A 319 -26.15 41.75 7.16
CA GLN A 319 -27.33 41.48 7.96
C GLN A 319 -28.59 41.76 7.13
N PRO A 320 -29.63 40.93 7.22
CA PRO A 320 -30.91 41.24 6.61
C PRO A 320 -31.48 42.50 7.29
N THR A 321 -31.48 43.63 6.59
CA THR A 321 -32.09 44.87 7.06
C THR A 321 -33.57 44.86 6.75
N LEU A 322 -34.42 45.13 7.75
CA LEU A 322 -35.84 45.37 7.55
C LEU A 322 -36.05 46.60 6.66
N PRO A 323 -36.96 46.56 5.66
CA PRO A 323 -37.38 47.75 4.94
C PRO A 323 -37.91 48.78 5.93
N LYS A 324 -37.38 50.00 5.88
CA LYS A 324 -37.94 51.12 6.67
C LYS A 324 -39.26 51.52 6.03
N ILE A 325 -40.35 50.91 6.49
CA ILE A 325 -41.70 51.36 6.16
C ILE A 325 -41.88 52.66 6.96
N GLY A 326 -41.79 53.80 6.27
CA GLY A 326 -42.14 55.09 6.84
C GLY A 326 -43.64 55.10 7.10
N LEU A 327 -44.04 54.84 8.34
CA LEU A 327 -45.37 55.19 8.81
C LEU A 327 -45.38 56.71 8.96
N ASN A 328 -45.69 57.40 7.86
CA ASN A 328 -46.10 58.79 7.93
C ASN A 328 -47.45 58.79 8.67
N ALA A 329 -47.42 59.01 9.98
CA ALA A 329 -48.58 59.44 10.72
C ALA A 329 -48.91 60.86 10.24
N SER A 330 -49.72 60.96 9.21
CA SER A 330 -50.45 62.17 8.87
C SER A 330 -51.67 62.24 9.78
N ASP A 331 -51.54 63.03 10.84
CA ASP A 331 -52.65 63.63 11.59
C ASP A 331 -53.49 64.55 10.69
#